data_AF-A0A834YV38-F1
#
_entry.id   AF-A0A834YV38-F1
#
_cell.length_a   1.000
_cell.length_b   1.000
_cell.length_c   1.000
_cell.angle_alpha   90.00
_cell.angle_beta   90.00
_cell.angle_gamma   90.00
#
_symmetry.space_group_name_H-M   'P 1'
#
loop_
_entity.id
_entity.type
_entity.pdbx_description
1 polymer ?
#
loop_
_entity_poly.entity_id
_entity_poly.type
_entity_poly.pdbx_seq_one_letter_code
_entity_poly.pdbx_strand_id
1 'polypeptide(L)'
;MKASFLALVGSQGEERDKALKQTIEYLEIINGELKGKKFFGGETIGYLDLVMGWIPSKLPVWEEVADKQLNKLASTSLYKRKLKRKHGSGGDSSIARPKEETKTLEHFLEETLQANIPGRMVSFREEVFGGAVDEATEVWVEWALKLKGVEYEYIEEDIMNKKKSKSPLILKYNPIHQKVPVLLHNGKAIVESLVILEYIDEIWKQNPILPKDPYERAMACFWADFGEKLLKASSTAMCSQGEEHDKALKQTIEYLGIINGELKGKKFFGGETIGYLDLVMGWIPHWLLVWEEVAGMEVLDPIKFPYLNAWMENFKKFPIIKDYLPPRDKMLVYYHGRRQLLAFNVDTV
;
A
#
# COMPACT_ATOMS: atom_id res chain seq x y z
N MET A 1 7.36 -7.66 6.62
CA MET A 1 7.84 -8.45 7.78
C MET A 1 8.33 -9.87 7.43
N LYS A 2 7.49 -10.82 6.98
CA LYS A 2 7.92 -12.21 6.64
C LYS A 2 9.11 -12.28 5.68
N ALA A 3 9.14 -11.47 4.62
CA ALA A 3 10.26 -11.42 3.68
C ALA A 3 11.58 -10.95 4.34
N SER A 4 11.51 -9.94 5.22
CA SER A 4 12.66 -9.44 6.00
C SER A 4 13.19 -10.52 6.95
N PHE A 5 12.29 -11.31 7.56
CA PHE A 5 12.68 -12.45 8.39
C PHE A 5 13.32 -13.59 7.60
N LEU A 6 12.79 -13.92 6.42
CA LEU A 6 13.41 -14.95 5.57
C LEU A 6 14.79 -14.52 5.08
N ALA A 7 14.96 -13.24 4.74
CA ALA A 7 16.26 -12.68 4.39
C ALA A 7 17.27 -12.80 5.55
N LEU A 8 16.86 -12.52 6.78
CA LEU A 8 17.68 -12.68 7.98
C LEU A 8 18.24 -14.10 8.18
N VAL A 9 17.42 -15.12 7.91
CA VAL A 9 17.80 -16.53 8.12
C VAL A 9 18.73 -17.02 7.00
N GLY A 10 18.59 -16.49 5.78
CA GLY A 10 19.31 -16.95 4.60
C GLY A 10 20.54 -16.15 4.19
N SER A 11 20.81 -14.99 4.81
CA SER A 11 21.89 -14.07 4.40
C SER A 11 23.04 -13.97 5.41
N GLN A 12 24.19 -13.47 4.94
CA GLN A 12 25.37 -13.17 5.76
C GLN A 12 25.91 -11.76 5.45
N GLY A 13 26.73 -11.23 6.35
CA GLY A 13 27.38 -9.91 6.18
C GLY A 13 26.39 -8.75 6.07
N GLU A 14 26.67 -7.82 5.17
CA GLU A 14 25.93 -6.56 5.03
C GLU A 14 24.44 -6.75 4.69
N GLU A 15 24.12 -7.77 3.90
CA GLU A 15 22.73 -8.10 3.56
C GLU A 15 21.92 -8.56 4.78
N ARG A 16 22.57 -9.33 5.67
CA ARG A 16 22.00 -9.74 6.95
C ARG A 16 21.79 -8.56 7.88
N ASP A 17 22.76 -7.64 7.97
CA ASP A 17 22.65 -6.46 8.82
C ASP A 17 21.52 -5.53 8.36
N LYS A 18 21.35 -5.37 7.05
CA LYS A 18 20.23 -4.62 6.47
C LYS A 18 18.88 -5.26 6.79
N ALA A 19 18.76 -6.58 6.62
CA ALA A 19 17.56 -7.32 6.98
C ALA A 19 17.26 -7.27 8.49
N LEU A 20 18.30 -7.27 9.32
CA LEU A 20 18.17 -7.12 10.78
C LEU A 20 17.62 -5.75 11.16
N LYS A 21 18.22 -4.68 10.64
CA LYS A 21 17.78 -3.31 10.90
C LYS A 21 16.31 -3.11 10.52
N GLN A 22 15.94 -3.55 9.33
CA GLN A 22 14.57 -3.44 8.84
C GLN A 22 13.58 -4.25 9.70
N THR A 23 13.99 -5.43 10.18
CA THR A 23 13.18 -6.25 11.07
C THR A 23 12.94 -5.59 12.42
N ILE A 24 13.98 -4.99 13.00
CA ILE A 24 13.92 -4.21 14.24
C ILE A 24 12.95 -3.03 14.11
N GLU A 25 13.03 -2.28 13.01
CA GLU A 25 12.11 -1.16 12.73
C GLU A 25 10.64 -1.62 12.68
N TYR A 26 10.35 -2.73 11.99
CA TYR A 26 8.99 -3.25 11.96
C TYR A 26 8.49 -3.73 13.33
N LEU A 27 9.35 -4.35 14.14
CA LEU A 27 8.98 -4.78 15.49
C LEU A 27 8.70 -3.60 16.43
N GLU A 28 9.42 -2.49 16.29
CA GLU A 28 9.16 -1.26 17.03
C GLU A 28 7.80 -0.67 16.71
N ILE A 29 7.44 -0.64 15.43
CA ILE A 29 6.13 -0.16 14.98
C ILE A 29 5.01 -1.05 15.56
N ILE A 30 5.17 -2.38 15.47
CA ILE A 30 4.20 -3.33 16.04
C ILE A 30 4.07 -3.16 17.56
N ASN A 31 5.18 -3.01 18.28
CA ASN A 31 5.17 -2.76 19.72
C ASN A 31 4.47 -1.42 20.05
N GLY A 32 4.66 -0.42 19.20
CA GLY A 32 3.95 0.85 19.22
C GLY A 32 2.44 0.72 19.03
N GLU A 33 1.96 -0.26 18.27
CA GLU A 33 0.51 -0.54 18.10
C GLU A 33 -0.09 -1.30 19.29
N LEU A 34 0.70 -2.18 19.92
CA LEU A 34 0.27 -2.90 21.11
C LEU A 34 0.02 -1.93 22.28
N LYS A 35 0.77 -0.82 22.40
CA LYS A 35 0.60 0.25 23.42
C LYS A 35 0.44 -0.26 24.87
N GLY A 36 1.05 -1.40 25.20
CA GLY A 36 0.92 -2.02 26.52
C GLY A 36 -0.41 -2.76 26.77
N LYS A 37 -1.25 -2.93 25.74
CA LYS A 37 -2.40 -3.84 25.78
C LYS A 37 -1.94 -5.29 25.95
N LYS A 38 -2.81 -6.12 26.52
CA LYS A 38 -2.56 -7.55 26.69
C LYS A 38 -2.50 -8.29 25.35
N PHE A 39 -3.35 -7.90 24.41
CA PHE A 39 -3.44 -8.40 23.04
C PHE A 39 -3.66 -7.22 22.08
N PHE A 40 -3.43 -7.40 20.77
CA PHE A 40 -3.77 -6.39 19.76
C PHE A 40 -5.27 -6.06 19.77
N GLY A 41 -6.11 -7.06 20.09
CA GLY A 41 -7.54 -6.89 20.34
C GLY A 41 -7.91 -6.25 21.69
N GLY A 42 -6.94 -5.78 22.49
CA GLY A 42 -7.15 -5.25 23.84
C GLY A 42 -7.10 -6.35 24.89
N GLU A 43 -8.27 -6.77 25.39
CA GLU A 43 -8.40 -7.82 26.42
C GLU A 43 -8.57 -9.23 25.84
N THR A 44 -8.90 -9.34 24.56
CA THR A 44 -9.14 -10.60 23.86
C THR A 44 -8.13 -10.81 22.74
N ILE A 45 -7.80 -12.07 22.46
CA ILE A 45 -6.98 -12.47 21.32
C ILE A 45 -7.68 -12.05 20.03
N GLY A 46 -7.01 -11.24 19.22
CA GLY A 46 -7.45 -10.83 17.89
C GLY A 46 -6.68 -11.54 16.78
N TYR A 47 -7.04 -11.23 15.53
CA TYR A 47 -6.39 -11.80 14.34
C TYR A 47 -4.87 -11.58 14.33
N LEU A 48 -4.41 -10.37 14.65
CA LEU A 48 -2.98 -10.06 14.70
C LEU A 48 -2.24 -10.85 15.79
N ASP A 49 -2.88 -11.14 16.92
CA ASP A 49 -2.28 -11.96 17.97
C ASP A 49 -2.03 -13.40 17.48
N LEU A 50 -2.95 -13.96 16.69
CA LEU A 50 -2.80 -15.29 16.08
C LEU A 50 -1.68 -15.31 15.03
N VAL A 51 -1.61 -14.28 14.18
CA VAL A 51 -0.56 -14.17 13.14
C VAL A 51 0.81 -13.99 13.77
N MET A 52 0.91 -13.17 14.82
CA MET A 52 2.18 -12.88 15.49
C MET A 52 2.64 -14.02 16.41
N GLY A 53 1.72 -14.80 17.00
CA GLY A 53 2.06 -15.92 17.87
C GLY A 53 2.91 -17.02 17.20
N TRP A 54 2.87 -17.11 15.87
CA TRP A 54 3.70 -18.03 15.09
C TRP A 54 5.19 -17.63 15.05
N ILE A 55 5.49 -16.33 15.08
CA ILE A 55 6.83 -15.78 14.82
C ILE A 55 7.89 -16.25 15.85
N PRO A 56 7.64 -16.22 17.17
CA PRO A 56 8.63 -16.63 18.17
C PRO A 56 8.99 -18.11 18.12
N SER A 57 8.04 -18.98 17.74
CA SER A 57 8.21 -20.44 17.78
C SER A 57 9.19 -21.01 16.73
N LYS A 58 9.64 -20.20 15.78
CA LYS A 58 10.43 -20.62 14.61
C LYS A 58 11.76 -19.87 14.47
N LEU A 59 12.14 -19.01 15.42
CA LEU A 59 13.31 -18.13 15.29
C LEU A 59 14.44 -18.50 16.28
N PRO A 60 15.55 -19.11 15.81
CA PRO A 60 16.79 -19.25 16.58
C PRO A 60 17.45 -17.91 16.94
N VAL A 61 17.02 -16.83 16.28
CA VAL A 61 17.59 -15.46 16.39
C VAL A 61 16.73 -14.55 17.27
N TRP A 62 15.64 -15.07 17.86
CA TRP A 62 14.74 -14.27 18.69
C TRP A 62 15.44 -13.68 19.91
N GLU A 63 16.37 -14.42 20.52
CA GLU A 63 17.18 -13.93 21.64
C GLU A 63 18.06 -12.74 21.22
N GLU A 64 18.69 -12.77 20.04
CA GLU A 64 19.53 -11.68 19.55
C GLU A 64 18.72 -10.41 19.21
N VAL A 65 17.54 -10.59 18.61
CA VAL A 65 16.61 -9.48 18.31
C VAL A 65 16.03 -8.91 19.61
N ALA A 66 15.64 -9.77 20.56
CA ALA A 66 15.16 -9.36 21.87
C ALA A 66 16.25 -8.62 22.67
N ASP A 67 17.49 -9.09 22.64
CA ASP A 67 18.63 -8.45 23.30
C ASP A 67 18.95 -7.09 22.69
N LYS A 68 18.95 -6.95 21.36
CA LYS A 68 19.14 -5.64 20.71
C LYS A 68 17.98 -4.68 21.00
N GLN A 69 16.74 -5.16 21.04
CA GLN A 69 15.57 -4.36 21.45
C GLN A 69 15.65 -3.94 22.93
N LEU A 70 16.00 -4.87 23.83
CA LEU A 70 16.22 -4.59 25.25
C LEU A 70 17.35 -3.59 25.45
N ASN A 71 18.45 -3.70 24.70
CA ASN A 71 19.56 -2.74 24.75
C ASN A 71 19.19 -1.36 24.17
N LYS A 72 18.34 -1.31 23.13
CA LYS A 72 17.81 -0.04 22.59
C LYS A 72 16.84 0.62 23.57
N LEU A 73 15.96 -0.15 24.20
CA LEU A 73 15.07 0.32 25.27
C LEU A 73 15.85 0.74 26.52
N ALA A 74 16.94 0.04 26.86
CA ALA A 74 17.84 0.38 27.96
C ALA A 74 18.64 1.67 27.70
N SER A 75 18.95 1.98 26.44
CA SER A 75 19.65 3.21 26.04
C SER A 75 18.71 4.41 25.89
N THR A 76 17.43 4.22 25.56
CA THR A 76 16.41 5.27 25.68
C THR A 76 16.11 5.59 27.15
N SER A 77 15.92 6.88 27.45
CA SER A 77 15.88 7.48 28.81
C SER A 77 14.89 6.89 29.82
N LEU A 78 14.01 5.96 29.41
CA LEU A 78 13.03 5.28 30.27
C LEU A 78 13.70 4.33 31.29
N TYR A 79 14.76 3.62 30.91
CA TYR A 79 15.46 2.71 31.83
C TYR A 79 16.29 3.46 32.89
N LYS A 80 16.92 4.59 32.52
CA LYS A 80 17.63 5.48 33.46
C LYS A 80 16.70 6.14 34.48
N ARG A 81 15.43 6.41 34.14
CA ARG A 81 14.45 6.97 35.09
C ARG A 81 13.96 5.97 36.14
N LYS A 82 13.88 4.67 35.82
CA LYS A 82 13.50 3.63 36.80
C LYS A 82 14.65 3.25 37.76
N LEU A 83 15.91 3.39 37.33
CA LEU A 83 17.08 3.17 38.19
C LEU A 83 17.32 4.31 39.20
N LYS A 84 17.08 5.57 38.83
CA LYS A 84 17.19 6.71 39.77
C LYS A 84 16.13 6.74 40.88
N ARG A 85 14.99 6.07 40.72
CA ARG A 85 13.96 5.96 41.77
C ARG A 85 14.22 4.85 42.81
N LYS A 86 15.24 4.01 42.61
CA LYS A 86 15.61 2.97 43.59
C LYS A 86 16.75 3.37 44.54
N HIS A 87 17.43 4.51 44.30
CA HIS A 87 18.57 4.97 45.13
C HIS A 87 18.55 6.50 45.31
N GLY A 88 17.65 7.00 46.14
CA GLY A 88 17.60 8.43 46.48
C GLY A 88 16.40 8.80 47.34
N SER A 89 16.48 8.48 48.63
CA SER A 89 15.66 9.10 49.68
C SER A 89 16.25 10.47 50.04
N GLY A 90 15.43 11.51 50.08
CA GLY A 90 15.69 12.74 50.82
C GLY A 90 15.50 14.03 50.01
N GLY A 91 14.70 14.94 50.55
CA GLY A 91 14.80 16.37 50.26
C GLY A 91 13.58 16.99 49.58
N ASP A 92 13.06 18.02 50.24
CA ASP A 92 11.81 18.73 50.02
C ASP A 92 11.91 19.92 49.04
N SER A 93 10.75 20.44 48.67
CA SER A 93 10.43 21.82 48.24
C SER A 93 10.40 22.25 46.75
N SER A 94 9.33 23.02 46.50
CA SER A 94 9.03 23.93 45.38
C SER A 94 8.35 23.38 44.12
N ILE A 95 7.02 23.50 44.14
CA ILE A 95 6.13 23.47 42.98
C ILE A 95 6.31 24.78 42.21
N ALA A 96 6.78 24.69 40.96
CA ALA A 96 6.64 25.77 39.98
C ALA A 96 5.77 25.25 38.82
N ARG A 97 4.60 25.88 38.61
CA ARG A 97 3.82 25.75 37.37
C ARG A 97 4.34 26.77 36.36
N PRO A 98 4.58 26.40 35.10
CA PRO A 98 4.45 27.34 34.00
C PRO A 98 3.00 27.31 33.49
N LYS A 99 2.39 28.48 33.47
CA LYS A 99 1.15 28.82 32.77
C LYS A 99 1.43 28.94 31.27
N GLU A 100 0.36 28.67 30.52
CA GLU A 100 0.03 29.24 29.20
C GLU A 100 0.90 28.89 28.00
N GLU A 101 0.35 28.04 27.13
CA GLU A 101 0.21 28.38 25.71
C GLU A 101 -1.22 28.03 25.27
N THR A 102 -2.13 29.00 25.43
CA THR A 102 -3.42 29.12 24.77
C THR A 102 -3.20 29.29 23.26
N LYS A 103 -2.84 28.19 22.59
CA LYS A 103 -2.76 28.10 21.12
C LYS A 103 -3.58 26.96 20.53
N THR A 104 -4.36 26.26 21.34
CA THR A 104 -4.96 24.99 20.91
C THR A 104 -6.41 25.09 20.50
N LEU A 105 -7.22 26.05 20.95
CA LEU A 105 -8.65 26.05 20.58
C LEU A 105 -8.95 26.65 19.20
N GLU A 106 -8.30 27.74 18.80
CA GLU A 106 -8.55 28.38 17.50
C GLU A 106 -8.01 27.53 16.34
N HIS A 107 -6.85 26.89 16.50
CA HIS A 107 -6.31 25.96 15.51
C HIS A 107 -7.13 24.65 15.41
N PHE A 108 -7.67 24.18 16.55
CA PHE A 108 -8.56 23.01 16.56
C PHE A 108 -9.91 23.33 15.91
N LEU A 109 -10.41 24.56 16.06
CA LEU A 109 -11.65 25.01 15.40
C LEU A 109 -11.47 25.22 13.90
N GLU A 110 -10.30 25.67 13.42
CA GLU A 110 -10.02 25.74 11.98
C GLU A 110 -9.89 24.36 11.31
N GLU A 111 -9.32 23.34 11.99
CA GLU A 111 -9.36 21.94 11.51
C GLU A 111 -10.79 21.36 11.50
N THR A 112 -11.66 21.85 12.39
CA THR A 112 -13.05 21.39 12.48
C THR A 112 -13.96 22.06 11.43
N LEU A 113 -13.57 23.20 10.85
CA LEU A 113 -14.39 23.97 9.90
C LEU A 113 -14.24 23.54 8.42
N GLN A 114 -13.38 22.55 8.12
CA GLN A 114 -13.45 21.77 6.86
C GLN A 114 -14.50 20.63 6.92
N ALA A 115 -15.41 20.70 7.90
CA ALA A 115 -16.56 19.81 8.04
C ALA A 115 -17.57 20.02 6.92
N ASN A 116 -17.37 19.31 5.81
CA ASN A 116 -18.43 18.70 5.00
C ASN A 116 -17.89 17.77 3.90
N ILE A 117 -16.58 17.55 3.79
CA ILE A 117 -16.01 16.56 2.85
C ILE A 117 -15.82 15.22 3.57
N PRO A 118 -16.48 14.12 3.13
CA PRO A 118 -16.43 12.82 3.81
C PRO A 118 -15.06 12.13 3.83
N GLY A 119 -14.11 12.53 2.97
CA GLY A 119 -12.76 11.95 2.94
C GLY A 119 -11.72 12.85 2.27
N ARG A 120 -10.45 12.67 2.64
CA ARG A 120 -9.30 13.24 1.92
C ARG A 120 -8.43 12.11 1.40
N MET A 121 -8.11 12.11 0.13
CA MET A 121 -7.23 11.12 -0.49
C MET A 121 -5.89 11.77 -0.79
N VAL A 122 -4.81 11.18 -0.29
CA VAL A 122 -3.43 11.59 -0.62
C VAL A 122 -2.91 10.64 -1.70
N SER A 123 -2.41 11.21 -2.79
CA SER A 123 -2.04 10.54 -4.03
C SER A 123 -0.93 11.31 -4.76
N PHE A 124 -0.27 10.75 -5.77
CA PHE A 124 0.92 11.31 -6.39
C PHE A 124 0.66 12.29 -7.54
N ARG A 125 1.67 13.10 -7.86
CA ARG A 125 1.90 13.61 -9.23
C ARG A 125 3.39 13.80 -9.48
N GLU A 126 3.74 13.64 -10.75
CA GLU A 126 5.09 13.87 -11.20
C GLU A 126 5.31 15.30 -11.68
N GLU A 127 6.06 16.08 -10.92
CA GLU A 127 6.71 17.29 -11.42
C GLU A 127 8.10 16.99 -11.99
N VAL A 128 8.12 16.33 -13.15
CA VAL A 128 9.16 16.61 -14.15
C VAL A 128 8.56 16.78 -15.56
N PHE A 129 7.38 16.19 -15.85
CA PHE A 129 6.64 16.48 -17.09
C PHE A 129 5.11 16.36 -16.91
N GLY A 130 4.51 17.28 -16.16
CA GLY A 130 3.12 17.75 -16.35
C GLY A 130 2.01 16.70 -16.56
N GLY A 131 1.74 15.81 -15.61
CA GLY A 131 0.52 14.99 -15.59
C GLY A 131 0.52 13.97 -14.45
N ALA A 132 -0.68 13.59 -13.96
CA ALA A 132 -0.84 12.45 -13.07
C ALA A 132 -0.61 11.17 -13.88
N VAL A 133 0.56 10.55 -13.68
CA VAL A 133 1.02 9.39 -14.45
C VAL A 133 1.77 8.41 -13.53
N ASP A 134 1.11 7.86 -12.50
CA ASP A 134 1.41 6.60 -11.75
C ASP A 134 0.85 6.67 -10.33
N GLU A 135 0.23 5.67 -9.70
CA GLU A 135 0.20 4.20 -9.87
C GLU A 135 -1.25 3.67 -10.11
N ALA A 136 -1.41 2.59 -10.88
CA ALA A 136 -2.70 1.92 -11.12
C ALA A 136 -3.58 1.72 -9.87
N THR A 137 -2.95 1.51 -8.72
CA THR A 137 -3.56 1.26 -7.41
C THR A 137 -4.28 2.46 -6.81
N GLU A 138 -3.88 3.69 -7.12
CA GLU A 138 -4.54 4.92 -6.66
C GLU A 138 -5.89 5.10 -7.35
N VAL A 139 -5.90 4.85 -8.66
CA VAL A 139 -7.09 4.96 -9.50
C VAL A 139 -8.19 3.99 -9.03
N TRP A 140 -7.83 2.85 -8.43
CA TRP A 140 -8.80 1.94 -7.81
C TRP A 140 -9.59 2.61 -6.69
N VAL A 141 -8.89 3.36 -5.82
CA VAL A 141 -9.50 4.05 -4.68
C VAL A 141 -10.43 5.15 -5.17
N GLU A 142 -10.02 5.91 -6.19
CA GLU A 142 -10.86 6.95 -6.79
C GLU A 142 -12.10 6.40 -7.46
N TRP A 143 -11.97 5.32 -8.25
CA TRP A 143 -13.12 4.65 -8.83
C TRP A 143 -14.07 4.14 -7.75
N ALA A 144 -13.56 3.58 -6.65
CA ALA A 144 -14.38 3.14 -5.53
C ALA A 144 -15.14 4.31 -4.89
N LEU A 145 -14.46 5.41 -4.54
CA LEU A 145 -15.09 6.60 -3.97
C LEU A 145 -16.17 7.18 -4.90
N LYS A 146 -15.90 7.24 -6.20
CA LYS A 146 -16.88 7.69 -7.22
C LYS A 146 -18.07 6.75 -7.34
N LEU A 147 -17.85 5.43 -7.33
CA LEU A 147 -18.92 4.43 -7.29
C LEU A 147 -19.80 4.59 -6.05
N LYS A 148 -19.20 4.96 -4.91
CA LYS A 148 -19.93 5.27 -3.69
C LYS A 148 -20.61 6.65 -3.71
N GLY A 149 -20.33 7.51 -4.68
CA GLY A 149 -20.80 8.89 -4.71
C GLY A 149 -20.23 9.72 -3.55
N VAL A 150 -19.01 9.39 -3.11
CA VAL A 150 -18.32 10.06 -1.99
C VAL A 150 -17.45 11.17 -2.56
N GLU A 151 -17.66 12.39 -2.08
CA GLU A 151 -16.77 13.51 -2.36
C GLU A 151 -15.45 13.34 -1.61
N TYR A 152 -14.35 13.71 -2.26
CA TYR A 152 -13.02 13.67 -1.66
C TYR A 152 -12.16 14.81 -2.17
N GLU A 153 -11.24 15.25 -1.32
CA GLU A 153 -10.14 16.14 -1.72
C GLU A 153 -8.95 15.29 -2.18
N TYR A 154 -8.38 15.61 -3.34
CA TYR A 154 -7.14 14.99 -3.84
C TYR A 154 -5.94 15.84 -3.41
N ILE A 155 -5.07 15.27 -2.58
CA ILE A 155 -3.81 15.89 -2.14
C ILE A 155 -2.67 15.23 -2.90
N GLU A 156 -1.87 16.05 -3.56
CA GLU A 156 -0.83 15.66 -4.49
C GLU A 156 0.56 15.60 -3.84
N GLU A 157 1.35 14.56 -4.11
CA GLU A 157 2.69 14.37 -3.55
C GLU A 157 3.74 13.94 -4.61
N ASP A 158 4.97 14.46 -4.52
CA ASP A 158 6.13 14.00 -5.32
C ASP A 158 6.97 13.01 -4.50
N ILE A 159 7.08 11.77 -4.97
CA ILE A 159 7.88 10.70 -4.33
C ILE A 159 9.06 10.20 -5.15
N MET A 160 9.18 10.60 -6.41
CA MET A 160 10.14 9.98 -7.33
C MET A 160 11.53 10.60 -7.21
N ASN A 161 11.64 11.78 -6.63
CA ASN A 161 12.93 12.38 -6.35
C ASN A 161 13.58 11.73 -5.11
N LYS A 162 14.18 10.54 -5.26
CA LYS A 162 14.95 9.83 -4.21
C LYS A 162 16.04 10.71 -3.53
N LYS A 163 16.43 11.83 -4.15
CA LYS A 163 17.40 12.80 -3.61
C LYS A 163 16.76 13.91 -2.74
N LYS A 164 15.47 14.19 -2.88
CA LYS A 164 14.70 15.01 -1.92
C LYS A 164 14.00 14.07 -0.95
N SER A 165 13.98 14.44 0.33
CA SER A 165 13.33 13.64 1.38
C SER A 165 11.93 13.20 0.94
N LYS A 166 11.59 11.92 1.17
CA LYS A 166 10.22 11.40 1.02
C LYS A 166 9.23 12.35 1.71
N SER A 167 8.07 12.56 1.10
CA SER A 167 7.06 13.50 1.60
C SER A 167 6.83 13.37 3.12
N PRO A 168 6.90 14.48 3.88
CA PRO A 168 6.59 14.46 5.31
C PRO A 168 5.19 13.91 5.62
N LEU A 169 4.20 14.11 4.73
CA LEU A 169 2.85 13.60 4.92
C LEU A 169 2.80 12.07 4.76
N ILE A 170 3.49 11.53 3.77
CA ILE A 170 3.57 10.06 3.57
C ILE A 170 4.34 9.41 4.70
N LEU A 171 5.45 10.00 5.14
CA LEU A 171 6.20 9.49 6.30
C LEU A 171 5.38 9.55 7.58
N LYS A 172 4.49 10.55 7.74
CA LYS A 172 3.57 10.67 8.87
C LYS A 172 2.48 9.60 8.84
N TYR A 173 1.82 9.40 7.69
CA TYR A 173 0.61 8.59 7.58
C TYR A 173 0.85 7.14 7.12
N ASN A 174 1.92 6.89 6.38
CA ASN A 174 2.37 5.54 5.99
C ASN A 174 3.88 5.36 6.29
N PRO A 175 4.30 5.37 7.57
CA PRO A 175 5.71 5.26 7.95
C PRO A 175 6.35 3.92 7.55
N ILE A 176 5.54 2.87 7.38
CA ILE A 176 5.98 1.50 7.11
C ILE A 176 6.36 1.33 5.64
N HIS A 177 5.39 1.51 4.75
CA HIS A 177 5.57 1.24 3.32
C HIS A 177 6.01 2.49 2.58
N GLN A 178 5.63 3.67 3.09
CA GLN A 178 6.00 4.97 2.53
C GLN A 178 5.57 5.07 1.07
N LYS A 179 4.36 4.56 0.82
CA LYS A 179 3.68 4.49 -0.47
C LYS A 179 2.30 5.11 -0.35
N VAL A 180 1.72 5.42 -1.49
CA VAL A 180 0.31 5.76 -1.64
C VAL A 180 -0.40 4.59 -2.36
N PRO A 181 -1.74 4.61 -2.53
CA PRO A 181 -2.69 5.58 -1.97
C PRO A 181 -2.68 5.62 -0.43
N VAL A 182 -2.98 6.79 0.15
CA VAL A 182 -3.35 6.92 1.57
C VAL A 182 -4.72 7.59 1.67
N LEU A 183 -5.69 6.92 2.28
CA LEU A 183 -7.00 7.49 2.55
C LEU A 183 -7.04 8.06 3.97
N LEU A 184 -7.32 9.36 4.09
CA LEU A 184 -7.59 10.03 5.36
C LEU A 184 -9.10 10.18 5.54
N HIS A 185 -9.65 9.46 6.52
CA HIS A 185 -11.06 9.58 6.90
C HIS A 185 -11.16 9.96 8.38
N ASN A 186 -11.75 11.12 8.68
CA ASN A 186 -11.86 11.67 10.04
C ASN A 186 -10.51 11.74 10.78
N GLY A 187 -9.47 12.22 10.10
CA GLY A 187 -8.12 12.36 10.64
C GLY A 187 -7.36 11.04 10.84
N LYS A 188 -7.95 9.89 10.47
CA LYS A 188 -7.32 8.57 10.55
C LYS A 188 -6.84 8.14 9.16
N ALA A 189 -5.60 7.67 9.09
CA ALA A 189 -5.02 7.14 7.86
C ALA A 189 -5.33 5.65 7.68
N ILE A 190 -5.71 5.29 6.46
CA ILE A 190 -5.84 3.93 5.97
C ILE A 190 -4.87 3.81 4.79
N VAL A 191 -4.07 2.75 4.80
CA VAL A 191 -2.99 2.48 3.84
C VAL A 191 -3.18 1.09 3.23
N GLU A 192 -2.47 0.79 2.13
CA GLU A 192 -2.64 -0.39 1.27
C GLU A 192 -3.94 -0.34 0.47
N SER A 193 -3.84 -0.33 -0.88
CA SER A 193 -4.98 -0.08 -1.77
C SER A 193 -6.14 -1.07 -1.56
N LEU A 194 -5.85 -2.37 -1.41
CA LEU A 194 -6.88 -3.38 -1.15
C LEU A 194 -7.59 -3.17 0.19
N VAL A 195 -6.83 -2.82 1.24
CA VAL A 195 -7.40 -2.51 2.57
C VAL A 195 -8.25 -1.26 2.52
N ILE A 196 -7.83 -0.24 1.77
CA ILE A 196 -8.61 0.98 1.54
C ILE A 196 -9.93 0.66 0.83
N LEU A 197 -9.91 -0.20 -0.20
CA LEU A 197 -11.12 -0.61 -0.91
C LEU A 197 -12.09 -1.37 0.00
N GLU A 198 -11.60 -2.29 0.83
CA GLU A 198 -12.42 -2.99 1.82
C GLU A 198 -13.04 -2.01 2.83
N TYR A 199 -12.25 -1.04 3.32
CA TYR A 199 -12.71 0.00 4.22
C TYR A 199 -13.80 0.89 3.59
N ILE A 200 -13.62 1.29 2.33
CA ILE A 200 -14.61 2.09 1.58
C ILE A 200 -15.95 1.34 1.49
N ASP A 201 -15.91 0.05 1.17
CA ASP A 201 -17.12 -0.78 1.10
C ASP A 201 -17.78 -1.01 2.47
N GLU A 202 -16.96 -1.03 3.53
CA GLU A 202 -17.45 -1.14 4.89
C GLU A 202 -18.13 0.13 5.41
N ILE A 203 -17.64 1.31 5.05
CA ILE A 203 -18.20 2.59 5.52
C ILE A 203 -19.40 3.02 4.67
N TRP A 204 -19.27 2.99 3.35
CA TRP A 204 -20.28 3.49 2.42
C TRP A 204 -21.03 2.31 1.77
N LYS A 205 -22.23 2.01 2.29
CA LYS A 205 -23.01 0.81 1.95
C LYS A 205 -23.75 0.89 0.61
N GLN A 206 -23.91 2.09 0.06
CA GLN A 206 -24.42 2.28 -1.29
C GLN A 206 -23.49 1.63 -2.31
N ASN A 207 -24.05 1.04 -3.38
CA ASN A 207 -23.29 0.39 -4.46
C ASN A 207 -22.19 -0.54 -3.92
N PRO A 208 -22.55 -1.64 -3.23
CA PRO A 208 -21.58 -2.57 -2.66
C PRO A 208 -20.64 -3.09 -3.74
N ILE A 209 -19.34 -3.00 -3.52
CA ILE A 209 -18.33 -3.50 -4.46
C ILE A 209 -17.91 -4.93 -4.11
N LEU A 210 -18.00 -5.33 -2.84
CA LEU A 210 -17.76 -6.71 -2.43
C LEU A 210 -19.07 -7.49 -2.32
N PRO A 211 -19.05 -8.81 -2.61
CA PRO A 211 -20.18 -9.69 -2.36
C PRO A 211 -20.60 -9.69 -0.88
N LYS A 212 -21.89 -9.89 -0.64
CA LYS A 212 -22.44 -10.07 0.72
C LYS A 212 -22.27 -11.49 1.22
N ASP A 213 -22.30 -12.47 0.32
CA ASP A 213 -22.05 -13.86 0.68
C ASP A 213 -20.59 -14.01 1.15
N PRO A 214 -20.33 -14.63 2.32
CA PRO A 214 -18.98 -14.73 2.87
C PRO A 214 -18.01 -15.50 1.98
N TYR A 215 -18.48 -16.54 1.29
CA TYR A 215 -17.62 -17.34 0.42
C TYR A 215 -17.25 -16.55 -0.84
N GLU A 216 -18.24 -15.93 -1.48
CA GLU A 216 -18.00 -15.08 -2.66
C GLU A 216 -17.09 -13.89 -2.32
N ARG A 217 -17.26 -13.28 -1.14
CA ARG A 217 -16.38 -12.22 -0.65
C ARG A 217 -14.95 -12.73 -0.48
N ALA A 218 -14.75 -13.87 0.17
CA ALA A 218 -13.43 -14.47 0.32
C ALA A 218 -12.78 -14.78 -1.04
N MET A 219 -13.58 -15.23 -2.01
CA MET A 219 -13.08 -15.46 -3.37
C MET A 219 -12.67 -14.18 -4.08
N ALA A 220 -13.45 -13.10 -3.94
CA ALA A 220 -13.08 -11.79 -4.49
C ALA A 220 -11.76 -11.27 -3.89
N CYS A 221 -11.57 -11.40 -2.58
CA CYS A 221 -10.32 -11.01 -1.90
C CYS A 221 -9.13 -11.87 -2.37
N PHE A 222 -9.30 -13.20 -2.49
CA PHE A 222 -8.27 -14.09 -3.01
C PHE A 222 -7.81 -13.69 -4.42
N TRP A 223 -8.77 -13.44 -5.31
CA TRP A 223 -8.46 -13.04 -6.68
C TRP A 223 -7.86 -11.65 -6.78
N ALA A 224 -8.17 -10.74 -5.85
CA ALA A 224 -7.53 -9.43 -5.80
C ALA A 224 -6.05 -9.52 -5.38
N ASP A 225 -5.73 -10.36 -4.39
CA ASP A 225 -4.32 -10.68 -4.04
C ASP A 225 -3.59 -11.33 -5.23
N PHE A 226 -4.26 -12.19 -5.98
CA PHE A 226 -3.71 -12.70 -7.24
C PHE A 226 -3.51 -11.57 -8.28
N GLY A 227 -4.45 -10.63 -8.38
CA GLY A 227 -4.36 -9.45 -9.24
C GLY A 227 -3.15 -8.56 -8.95
N GLU A 228 -2.79 -8.36 -7.67
CA GLU A 228 -1.58 -7.65 -7.29
C GLU A 228 -0.30 -8.38 -7.74
N LYS A 229 -0.29 -9.72 -7.69
CA LYS A 229 0.83 -10.52 -8.22
C LYS A 229 0.96 -10.38 -9.74
N LEU A 230 -0.17 -10.35 -10.46
CA LEU A 230 -0.21 -10.10 -11.90
C LEU A 230 0.28 -8.69 -12.24
N LEU A 231 -0.21 -7.66 -11.54
CA LEU A 231 0.25 -6.28 -11.70
C LEU A 231 1.76 -6.18 -11.49
N LYS A 232 2.27 -6.81 -10.42
CA LYS A 232 3.70 -6.81 -10.12
C LYS A 232 4.53 -7.51 -11.20
N ALA A 233 4.12 -8.70 -11.66
CA ALA A 233 4.82 -9.41 -12.73
C ALA A 233 4.84 -8.58 -14.02
N SER A 234 3.72 -7.95 -14.37
CA SER A 234 3.59 -7.10 -15.56
C SER A 234 4.45 -5.85 -15.46
N SER A 235 4.47 -5.21 -14.29
CA SER A 235 5.32 -4.05 -14.01
C SER A 235 6.80 -4.41 -14.07
N THR A 236 7.19 -5.57 -13.54
CA THR A 236 8.55 -6.10 -13.66
C THR A 236 8.92 -6.29 -15.12
N ALA A 237 8.07 -6.94 -15.93
CA ALA A 237 8.33 -7.10 -17.37
C ALA A 237 8.52 -5.74 -18.06
N MET A 238 7.69 -4.74 -17.75
CA MET A 238 7.85 -3.39 -18.30
C MET A 238 9.16 -2.70 -17.86
N CYS A 239 9.60 -2.93 -16.62
CA CYS A 239 10.74 -2.23 -16.03
C CYS A 239 12.10 -2.89 -16.28
N SER A 240 12.15 -4.20 -16.57
CA SER A 240 13.39 -4.97 -16.70
C SER A 240 13.79 -5.25 -18.15
N GLN A 241 14.97 -5.86 -18.33
CA GLN A 241 15.53 -6.30 -19.61
C GLN A 241 16.10 -7.71 -19.52
N GLY A 242 16.38 -8.33 -20.67
CA GLY A 242 17.02 -9.65 -20.75
C GLY A 242 16.19 -10.76 -20.09
N GLU A 243 16.88 -11.68 -19.41
CA GLU A 243 16.24 -12.88 -18.82
C GLU A 243 15.16 -12.53 -17.77
N GLU A 244 15.34 -11.45 -17.00
CA GLU A 244 14.34 -11.02 -16.02
C GLU A 244 13.06 -10.54 -16.71
N HIS A 245 13.19 -9.82 -17.82
CA HIS A 245 12.07 -9.41 -18.65
C HIS A 245 11.31 -10.61 -19.19
N ASP A 246 12.02 -11.55 -19.84
CA ASP A 246 11.41 -12.72 -20.48
C ASP A 246 10.66 -13.59 -19.46
N LYS A 247 11.24 -13.78 -18.28
CA LYS A 247 10.62 -14.54 -17.19
C LYS A 247 9.35 -13.86 -16.67
N ALA A 248 9.41 -12.55 -16.43
CA ALA A 248 8.27 -11.79 -15.93
C ALA A 248 7.14 -11.68 -16.98
N LEU A 249 7.50 -11.55 -18.27
CA LEU A 249 6.59 -11.54 -19.39
C LEU A 249 5.84 -12.88 -19.51
N LYS A 250 6.57 -14.00 -19.48
CA LYS A 250 5.97 -15.33 -19.50
C LYS A 250 5.01 -15.54 -18.32
N GLN A 251 5.43 -15.15 -17.12
CA GLN A 251 4.59 -15.24 -15.92
C GLN A 251 3.32 -14.38 -16.03
N THR A 252 3.44 -13.18 -16.59
CA THR A 252 2.31 -12.29 -16.86
C THR A 252 1.29 -12.96 -17.79
N ILE A 253 1.75 -13.55 -18.89
CA ILE A 253 0.90 -14.25 -19.87
C ILE A 253 0.19 -15.47 -19.22
N GLU A 254 0.90 -16.23 -18.38
CA GLU A 254 0.31 -17.36 -17.64
C GLU A 254 -0.79 -16.90 -16.68
N TYR A 255 -0.55 -15.83 -15.93
CA TYR A 255 -1.53 -15.25 -15.02
C TYR A 255 -2.75 -14.69 -15.73
N LEU A 256 -2.58 -14.05 -16.89
CA LEU A 256 -3.71 -13.60 -17.72
C LEU A 256 -4.54 -14.76 -18.26
N GLY A 257 -3.92 -15.91 -18.54
CA GLY A 257 -4.64 -17.14 -18.89
C GLY A 257 -5.57 -17.62 -17.78
N ILE A 258 -5.09 -17.59 -16.54
CA ILE A 258 -5.90 -17.93 -15.36
C ILE A 258 -7.07 -16.95 -15.20
N ILE A 259 -6.79 -15.64 -15.30
CA ILE A 259 -7.80 -14.59 -15.15
C ILE A 259 -8.85 -14.63 -16.27
N ASN A 260 -8.43 -14.89 -17.51
CA ASN A 260 -9.36 -15.11 -18.61
C ASN A 260 -10.30 -16.31 -18.35
N GLY A 261 -9.78 -17.37 -17.73
CA GLY A 261 -10.60 -18.52 -17.30
C GLY A 261 -11.67 -18.12 -16.29
N GLU A 262 -11.32 -17.26 -15.32
CA GLU A 262 -12.29 -16.77 -14.33
C GLU A 262 -13.37 -15.86 -14.90
N LEU A 263 -13.11 -15.16 -16.01
CA LEU A 263 -14.11 -14.34 -16.71
C LEU A 263 -15.07 -15.16 -17.56
N LYS A 264 -14.86 -16.48 -17.71
CA LYS A 264 -15.72 -17.31 -18.57
C LYS A 264 -17.17 -17.25 -18.11
N GLY A 265 -18.05 -16.80 -19.00
CA GLY A 265 -19.49 -16.69 -18.74
C GLY A 265 -19.89 -15.47 -17.89
N LYS A 266 -18.96 -14.56 -17.60
CA LYS A 266 -19.21 -13.35 -16.81
C LYS A 266 -19.04 -12.10 -17.66
N LYS A 267 -19.84 -11.07 -17.39
CA LYS A 267 -19.68 -9.74 -18.00
C LYS A 267 -18.61 -8.92 -17.28
N PHE A 268 -18.65 -8.98 -15.94
CA PHE A 268 -17.70 -8.42 -14.99
C PHE A 268 -17.33 -9.49 -13.96
N PHE A 269 -16.23 -9.33 -13.24
CA PHE A 269 -15.91 -10.21 -12.11
C PHE A 269 -16.99 -10.13 -11.02
N GLY A 270 -17.60 -8.96 -10.84
CA GLY A 270 -18.78 -8.74 -9.99
C GLY A 270 -20.11 -9.25 -10.59
N GLY A 271 -20.08 -9.98 -11.71
CA GLY A 271 -21.27 -10.49 -12.38
C GLY A 271 -21.83 -9.50 -13.41
N GLU A 272 -22.99 -8.92 -13.11
CA GLU A 272 -23.71 -8.00 -14.02
C GLU A 272 -23.20 -6.55 -13.98
N THR A 273 -22.51 -6.18 -12.89
CA THR A 273 -21.92 -4.86 -12.66
C THR A 273 -20.47 -4.98 -12.20
N ILE A 274 -19.71 -3.89 -12.30
CA ILE A 274 -18.36 -3.77 -11.75
C ILE A 274 -18.40 -3.99 -10.23
N GLY A 275 -17.52 -4.87 -9.74
CA GLY A 275 -17.26 -5.09 -8.32
C GLY A 275 -15.80 -4.87 -7.94
N TYR A 276 -15.43 -5.36 -6.76
CA TYR A 276 -14.11 -5.19 -6.15
C TYR A 276 -12.96 -5.66 -7.05
N LEU A 277 -13.08 -6.87 -7.60
CA LEU A 277 -12.05 -7.43 -8.47
C LEU A 277 -11.95 -6.71 -9.81
N ASP A 278 -13.06 -6.17 -10.33
CA ASP A 278 -13.04 -5.36 -11.56
C ASP A 278 -12.23 -4.07 -11.37
N LEU A 279 -12.35 -3.41 -10.20
CA LEU A 279 -11.53 -2.25 -9.88
C LEU A 279 -10.05 -2.62 -9.83
N VAL A 280 -9.71 -3.70 -9.12
CA VAL A 280 -8.34 -4.21 -8.98
C VAL A 280 -7.72 -4.64 -10.31
N MET A 281 -8.52 -5.18 -11.24
CA MET A 281 -8.04 -5.57 -12.56
C MET A 281 -8.10 -4.42 -13.59
N GLY A 282 -8.77 -3.32 -13.26
CA GLY A 282 -9.09 -2.22 -14.17
C GLY A 282 -7.90 -1.49 -14.79
N TRP A 283 -6.68 -1.75 -14.31
CA TRP A 283 -5.45 -1.26 -14.93
C TRP A 283 -5.11 -1.97 -16.25
N ILE A 284 -5.50 -3.23 -16.41
CA ILE A 284 -5.23 -4.05 -17.61
C ILE A 284 -5.64 -3.34 -18.91
N PRO A 285 -6.89 -2.85 -19.08
CA PRO A 285 -7.33 -2.24 -20.34
C PRO A 285 -6.68 -0.90 -20.68
N HIS A 286 -5.79 -0.36 -19.84
CA HIS A 286 -5.18 0.95 -20.07
C HIS A 286 -3.66 0.95 -19.84
N TRP A 287 -3.18 0.57 -18.65
CA TRP A 287 -1.76 0.51 -18.33
C TRP A 287 -1.05 -0.60 -19.09
N LEU A 288 -1.60 -1.81 -19.13
CA LEU A 288 -0.92 -2.93 -19.79
C LEU A 288 -0.72 -2.66 -21.28
N LEU A 289 -1.70 -2.07 -21.96
CA LEU A 289 -1.58 -1.65 -23.37
C LEU A 289 -0.48 -0.62 -23.59
N VAL A 290 -0.31 0.33 -22.67
CA VAL A 290 0.81 1.29 -22.73
C VAL A 290 2.13 0.58 -22.49
N TRP A 291 2.18 -0.34 -21.53
CA TRP A 291 3.39 -1.10 -21.23
C TRP A 291 3.81 -2.01 -22.38
N GLU A 292 2.87 -2.66 -23.07
CA GLU A 292 3.14 -3.44 -24.28
C GLU A 292 3.84 -2.60 -25.34
N GLU A 293 3.34 -1.39 -25.62
CA GLU A 293 3.96 -0.50 -26.59
C GLU A 293 5.37 -0.05 -26.14
N VAL A 294 5.50 0.38 -24.89
CA VAL A 294 6.76 0.95 -24.37
C VAL A 294 7.86 -0.10 -24.26
N ALA A 295 7.51 -1.31 -23.82
CA ALA A 295 8.47 -2.38 -23.59
C ALA A 295 8.55 -3.40 -24.73
N GLY A 296 7.76 -3.24 -25.80
CA GLY A 296 7.71 -4.17 -26.92
C GLY A 296 7.21 -5.55 -26.53
N MET A 297 6.23 -5.63 -25.62
CA MET A 297 5.68 -6.89 -25.15
C MET A 297 4.49 -7.32 -25.99
N GLU A 298 4.38 -8.62 -26.25
CA GLU A 298 3.19 -9.23 -26.86
C GLU A 298 2.45 -10.05 -25.79
N VAL A 299 1.46 -9.42 -25.15
CA VAL A 299 0.74 -9.97 -23.99
C VAL A 299 -0.72 -10.21 -24.33
N LEU A 300 -1.45 -9.17 -24.71
CA LEU A 300 -2.90 -9.19 -24.91
C LEU A 300 -3.25 -9.66 -26.33
N ASP A 301 -3.53 -10.95 -26.45
CA ASP A 301 -4.07 -11.56 -27.67
C ASP A 301 -5.59 -11.84 -27.51
N PRO A 302 -6.47 -11.15 -28.27
CA PRO A 302 -7.91 -11.36 -28.22
C PRO A 302 -8.38 -12.78 -28.59
N ILE A 303 -7.59 -13.53 -29.39
CA ILE A 303 -7.88 -14.92 -29.75
C ILE A 303 -7.58 -15.83 -28.57
N LYS A 304 -6.47 -15.59 -27.88
CA LYS A 304 -6.04 -16.35 -26.70
C LYS A 304 -6.85 -16.02 -25.45
N PHE A 305 -7.24 -14.75 -25.29
CA PHE A 305 -7.94 -14.23 -24.11
C PHE A 305 -9.30 -13.58 -24.45
N PRO A 306 -10.24 -14.32 -25.06
CA PRO A 306 -11.48 -13.74 -25.56
C PRO A 306 -12.38 -13.18 -24.45
N TYR A 307 -12.42 -13.81 -23.26
CA TYR A 307 -13.26 -13.36 -22.15
C TYR A 307 -12.67 -12.11 -21.50
N LEU A 308 -11.34 -12.08 -21.34
CA LEU A 308 -10.63 -10.88 -20.89
C LEU A 308 -10.86 -9.71 -21.86
N ASN A 309 -10.77 -9.95 -23.16
CA ASN A 309 -11.00 -8.92 -24.17
C ASN A 309 -12.43 -8.37 -24.11
N ALA A 310 -13.44 -9.25 -24.00
CA ALA A 310 -14.83 -8.83 -23.83
C ALA A 310 -15.04 -8.00 -22.55
N TRP A 311 -14.43 -8.44 -21.44
CA TRP A 311 -14.45 -7.71 -20.17
C TRP A 311 -13.80 -6.32 -20.29
N MET A 312 -12.62 -6.20 -20.90
CA MET A 312 -11.92 -4.93 -21.12
C MET A 312 -12.78 -3.92 -21.88
N GLU A 313 -13.47 -4.38 -22.92
CA GLU A 313 -14.39 -3.54 -23.70
C GLU A 313 -15.60 -3.07 -22.88
N ASN A 314 -16.16 -3.93 -22.05
CA ASN A 314 -17.25 -3.58 -21.15
C ASN A 314 -16.78 -2.60 -20.06
N PHE A 315 -15.62 -2.84 -19.47
CA PHE A 315 -15.04 -2.03 -18.40
C PHE A 315 -14.77 -0.60 -18.84
N LYS A 316 -14.10 -0.40 -19.99
CA LYS A 316 -13.82 0.93 -20.55
C LYS A 316 -15.08 1.74 -20.88
N LYS A 317 -16.21 1.08 -21.16
CA LYS A 317 -17.50 1.73 -21.47
C LYS A 317 -18.30 2.09 -20.23
N PHE A 318 -17.92 1.59 -19.05
CA PHE A 318 -18.64 1.87 -17.83
C PHE A 318 -18.49 3.36 -17.47
N PRO A 319 -19.59 4.10 -17.17
CA PRO A 319 -19.57 5.57 -17.09
C PRO A 319 -18.46 6.15 -16.21
N ILE A 320 -18.31 5.64 -14.98
CA ILE A 320 -17.30 6.13 -14.02
C ILE A 320 -15.86 5.87 -14.50
N ILE A 321 -15.65 4.78 -15.23
CA ILE A 321 -14.31 4.41 -15.74
C ILE A 321 -13.96 5.27 -16.93
N LYS A 322 -14.89 5.44 -17.88
CA LYS A 322 -14.68 6.20 -19.11
C LYS A 322 -14.24 7.65 -18.82
N ASP A 323 -14.82 8.25 -17.80
CA ASP A 323 -14.55 9.65 -17.43
C ASP A 323 -13.29 9.80 -16.55
N TYR A 324 -12.65 8.69 -16.18
CA TYR A 324 -11.53 8.68 -15.24
C TYR A 324 -10.41 7.71 -15.61
N LEU A 325 -9.73 8.01 -16.71
CA LEU A 325 -8.47 7.38 -17.13
C LEU A 325 -7.41 8.45 -17.41
N PRO A 326 -6.13 8.20 -17.07
CA PRO A 326 -5.06 9.12 -17.41
C PRO A 326 -4.93 9.34 -18.94
N PRO A 327 -4.45 10.51 -19.38
CA PRO A 327 -4.18 10.73 -20.79
C PRO A 327 -3.07 9.79 -21.30
N ARG A 328 -3.39 8.94 -22.27
CA ARG A 328 -2.48 7.91 -22.82
C ARG A 328 -1.12 8.49 -23.27
N ASP A 329 -1.12 9.63 -23.95
CA ASP A 329 0.11 10.23 -24.48
C ASP A 329 1.08 10.61 -23.37
N LYS A 330 0.56 11.05 -22.21
CA LYS A 330 1.38 11.35 -21.03
C LYS A 330 1.94 10.07 -20.41
N MET A 331 1.15 9.00 -20.39
CA MET A 331 1.61 7.68 -19.95
C MET A 331 2.75 7.13 -20.81
N LEU A 332 2.66 7.25 -22.13
CA LEU A 332 3.73 6.82 -23.03
C LEU A 332 5.03 7.55 -22.73
N VAL A 333 5.00 8.89 -22.67
CA VAL A 333 6.18 9.72 -22.35
C VAL A 333 6.79 9.29 -21.03
N TYR A 334 5.95 9.12 -20.01
CA TYR A 334 6.39 8.71 -18.70
C TYR A 334 7.09 7.35 -18.70
N TYR A 335 6.42 6.30 -19.21
CA TYR A 335 6.93 4.94 -19.13
C TYR A 335 8.15 4.75 -20.03
N HIS A 336 8.25 5.45 -21.16
CA HIS A 336 9.50 5.52 -21.93
C HIS A 336 10.64 6.12 -21.09
N GLY A 337 10.41 7.25 -20.42
CA GLY A 337 11.40 7.86 -19.53
C GLY A 337 11.80 6.93 -18.38
N ARG A 338 10.82 6.27 -17.73
CA ARG A 338 11.06 5.31 -16.65
C ARG A 338 11.90 4.12 -17.11
N ARG A 339 11.57 3.51 -18.26
CA ARG A 339 12.31 2.37 -18.81
C ARG A 339 13.75 2.76 -19.19
N GLN A 340 13.96 3.96 -19.73
CA GLN A 340 15.30 4.49 -20.01
C GLN A 340 16.11 4.69 -18.72
N LEU A 341 15.54 5.36 -17.70
CA LEU A 341 16.20 5.58 -16.41
C LEU A 341 16.62 4.28 -15.71
N LEU A 342 15.80 3.23 -15.84
CA LEU A 342 16.11 1.92 -15.27
C LEU A 342 17.20 1.21 -16.08
N ALA A 343 17.20 1.33 -17.41
CA ALA A 343 18.27 0.80 -18.26
C ALA A 343 19.64 1.38 -17.90
N PHE A 344 19.75 2.72 -17.77
CA PHE A 344 21.01 3.39 -17.47
C PHE A 344 21.59 3.05 -16.09
N ASN A 345 20.76 2.66 -15.11
CA ASN A 345 21.25 2.25 -13.79
C ASN A 345 21.81 0.81 -13.78
N VAL A 346 21.52 -0.01 -14.79
CA VAL A 346 22.07 -1.38 -14.91
C VAL A 346 23.49 -1.34 -15.50
N ASP A 347 23.78 -0.37 -16.37
CA ASP A 347 25.09 -0.25 -17.04
C ASP A 347 26.18 0.46 -16.20
N THR A 348 25.83 1.02 -15.03
CA THR A 348 26.74 1.79 -14.18
C THR A 348 27.18 1.09 -12.88
N VAL A 349 27.06 -0.23 -12.79
CA VAL A 349 27.52 -1.03 -11.63
C VAL A 349 28.79 -1.81 -11.96
#